data_AF-J0SUJ4-F1
#
_entry.id   AF-J0SUJ4-F1
#
_cell.length_a   1.000
_cell.length_b   1.000
_cell.length_c   1.000
_cell.angle_alpha   90.00
_cell.angle_beta   90.00
_cell.angle_gamma   90.00
#
_symmetry.space_group_name_H-M   'P 1'
#
loop_
_entity.id
_entity.type
_entity.pdbx_description
1 polymer ?
#
loop_
_entity_poly.entity_id
_entity_poly.type
_entity_poly.pdbx_seq_one_letter_code
_entity_poly.pdbx_strand_id
1 'polypeptide(L)' 'MSRNGRPPSMADVAQLVGVSHQTVSRVVNGKGRVSPRTRERVQAAIAQLGYRPNSVA' A
#
# COMPACT_ATOMS: atom_id res chain seq x y z
N MET A 1 -21.09 4.89 -15.08
CA MET A 1 -19.82 5.49 -14.63
C MET A 1 -18.77 4.40 -14.54
N SER A 2 -17.99 4.17 -15.59
CA SER A 2 -16.98 3.12 -15.59
C SER A 2 -15.82 3.51 -14.68
N ARG A 3 -15.58 2.75 -13.61
CA ARG A 3 -14.25 2.70 -13.02
C ARG A 3 -13.81 1.24 -13.08
N ASN A 4 -13.18 0.95 -14.22
CA ASN A 4 -12.38 -0.23 -14.57
C ASN A 4 -12.09 -1.18 -13.40
N GLY A 5 -12.44 -2.47 -13.56
CA GLY A 5 -12.08 -3.57 -12.65
C GLY A 5 -10.58 -3.88 -12.61
N ARG A 6 -9.74 -2.86 -12.40
CA ARG A 6 -8.32 -3.02 -12.12
C ARG A 6 -8.15 -3.26 -10.62
N PRO A 7 -7.33 -4.24 -10.22
CA PRO A 7 -7.04 -4.45 -8.83
C PRO A 7 -6.44 -3.18 -8.21
N PRO A 8 -6.66 -2.94 -6.91
CA PRO A 8 -6.02 -1.85 -6.21
C PRO A 8 -4.50 -1.94 -6.39
N SER A 9 -3.84 -0.79 -6.44
CA SER A 9 -2.41 -0.68 -6.61
C SER A 9 -1.76 -0.08 -5.35
N MET A 10 -0.43 -0.13 -5.27
CA MET A 10 0.31 0.62 -4.24
C MET A 10 -0.01 2.11 -4.26
N ALA A 11 -0.49 2.63 -5.39
CA ALA A 11 -0.89 4.01 -5.53
C ALA A 11 -2.11 4.37 -4.72
N ASP A 12 -3.12 3.50 -4.80
CA ASP A 12 -4.38 3.68 -4.12
C ASP A 12 -4.16 3.57 -2.60
N VAL A 13 -3.31 2.64 -2.16
CA VAL A 13 -2.88 2.51 -0.76
C VAL A 13 -2.18 3.78 -0.29
N ALA A 14 -1.24 4.31 -1.09
CA ALA A 14 -0.47 5.50 -0.77
C ALA A 14 -1.37 6.75 -0.64
N GLN A 15 -2.31 6.92 -1.56
CA GLN A 15 -3.30 8.00 -1.51
C GLN A 15 -4.22 7.87 -0.30
N LEU A 16 -4.67 6.66 0.05
CA LEU A 16 -5.57 6.42 1.17
C LEU A 16 -4.95 6.83 2.53
N VAL A 17 -3.65 6.58 2.72
CA VAL A 17 -2.96 6.91 3.98
C VAL A 17 -2.21 8.24 3.95
N GLY A 18 -2.14 8.91 2.80
CA GLY A 18 -1.43 10.18 2.62
C GLY A 18 0.09 10.03 2.69
N VAL A 19 0.65 8.95 2.11
CA VAL A 19 2.10 8.73 2.03
C VAL A 19 2.55 8.55 0.59
N SER A 20 3.86 8.56 0.34
CA SER A 20 4.41 8.26 -0.98
C SER A 20 4.35 6.76 -1.30
N HIS A 21 4.21 6.38 -2.58
CA HIS A 21 4.33 4.99 -3.04
C HIS A 21 5.64 4.34 -2.58
N GLN A 22 6.73 5.11 -2.52
CA GLN A 22 8.01 4.60 -2.00
C GLN A 22 7.88 4.12 -0.56
N THR A 23 7.11 4.82 0.28
CA THR A 23 6.86 4.42 1.66
C THR A 23 6.05 3.13 1.72
N VAL A 24 5.02 2.99 0.88
CA VAL A 24 4.24 1.75 0.76
C VAL A 24 5.13 0.60 0.30
N SER A 25 5.97 0.83 -0.72
CA SER A 25 6.94 -0.16 -1.21
C SER A 25 7.93 -0.58 -0.12
N ARG A 26 8.44 0.36 0.67
CA ARG A 26 9.31 0.06 1.84
C ARG A 26 8.60 -0.80 2.88
N VAL A 27 7.32 -0.53 3.15
CA VAL A 27 6.51 -1.32 4.08
C VAL A 27 6.27 -2.74 3.54
N VAL A 28 5.86 -2.85 2.28
CA VAL A 28 5.55 -4.14 1.62
C VAL A 28 6.80 -5.00 1.46
N ASN A 29 7.93 -4.42 1.05
CA ASN A 29 9.20 -5.13 0.89
C ASN A 29 9.99 -5.25 2.20
N GLY A 30 9.51 -4.68 3.31
CA GLY A 30 10.22 -4.64 4.59
C GLY A 30 11.57 -3.89 4.56
N LYS A 31 11.84 -3.10 3.52
CA LYS A 31 13.12 -2.40 3.32
C LYS A 31 13.07 -0.97 3.87
N GLY A 32 14.06 -0.60 4.67
CA GLY A 32 14.26 0.77 5.16
C GLY A 32 13.56 1.10 6.48
N ARG A 33 13.80 2.32 6.97
CA ARG A 33 13.21 2.82 8.22
C ARG A 33 11.88 3.52 7.94
N VAL A 34 10.78 2.84 8.26
CA VAL A 34 9.43 3.40 8.26
C VAL A 34 8.91 3.38 9.69
N SER A 35 8.34 4.48 10.16
CA SER A 35 7.79 4.58 11.51
C SER A 35 6.73 3.49 11.75
N PRO A 36 6.66 2.88 12.95
CA PRO A 36 5.68 1.85 13.28
C PRO A 36 4.25 2.29 12.97
N ARG A 37 3.90 3.51 13.39
CA ARG A 37 2.60 4.14 13.10
C ARG A 37 2.26 4.19 11.61
N THR A 38 3.24 4.49 10.76
CA THR A 38 3.04 4.55 9.30
C THR A 38 2.88 3.16 8.72
N ARG A 39 3.64 2.18 9.22
CA ARG A 39 3.52 0.77 8.83
C ARG A 39 2.12 0.25 9.15
N GLU A 40 1.60 0.50 10.34
CA GLU A 40 0.25 0.09 10.75
C GLU A 40 -0.83 0.72 9.85
N ARG A 41 -0.74 2.02 9.58
CA ARG A 41 -1.68 2.71 8.68
C ARG A 41 -1.66 2.10 7.27
N VAL A 42 -0.46 1.84 6.73
CA VAL A 42 -0.31 1.22 5.40
C VAL A 42 -0.89 -0.19 5.41
N GLN A 43 -0.61 -1.01 6.43
CA GLN A 43 -1.18 -2.36 6.52
C GLN A 43 -2.72 -2.34 6.62
N ALA A 44 -3.28 -1.41 7.42
CA ALA A 44 -4.72 -1.24 7.51
C ALA A 44 -5.34 -0.81 6.17
N ALA A 45 -4.68 0.06 5.42
CA ALA A 45 -5.12 0.47 4.09
C ALA A 45 -5.03 -0.66 3.05
N ILE A 46 -3.96 -1.47 3.10
CA ILE A 46 -3.80 -2.67 2.28
C ILE A 46 -4.97 -3.63 2.53
N ALA A 47 -5.32 -3.88 3.80
CA ALA A 47 -6.44 -4.73 4.17
C ALA A 47 -7.79 -4.15 3.72
N GLN A 48 -8.02 -2.85 3.90
CA GLN A 48 -9.24 -2.17 3.47
C GLN A 48 -9.44 -2.20 1.95
N LEU A 49 -8.37 -1.99 1.19
CA LEU A 49 -8.42 -2.01 -0.27
C LEU A 49 -8.41 -3.44 -0.82
N GLY A 50 -8.08 -4.44 -0.02
CA GLY A 50 -7.83 -5.80 -0.52
C GLY A 50 -6.62 -5.85 -1.45
N TYR A 51 -5.68 -4.92 -1.30
CA TYR A 51 -4.44 -4.92 -2.08
C TYR A 51 -3.64 -6.17 -1.71
N ARG A 52 -3.40 -7.03 -2.69
CA ARG A 52 -2.45 -8.14 -2.53
C ARG A 52 -1.19 -7.78 -3.28
N PRO A 53 -0.07 -7.52 -2.60
CA PRO A 53 1.19 -7.41 -3.30
C PRO A 53 1.44 -8.73 -4.00
N ASN A 54 1.66 -8.69 -5.32
CA ASN A 54 2.18 -9.84 -6.04
C ASN A 54 3.58 -10.07 -5.49
N SER A 55 3.72 -11.01 -4.57
CA SER A 55 4.99 -11.51 -4.08
C SER A 55 5.67 -12.31 -5.20
N VAL A 56 6.18 -11.60 -6.20
CA VAL A 56 7.28 -12.09 -7.04
C VAL A 56 8.56 -11.79 -6.26
N ALA A 57 8.97 -12.78 -5.46
CA ALA A 57 10.30 -12.85 -4.87
C ALA A 57 11.32 -13.29 -5.94
#